data_AF-A0A2V8W037-F1
#
_entry.id   AF-A0A2V8W037-F1
#
_cell.length_a   1.000
_cell.length_b   1.000
_cell.length_c   1.000
_cell.angle_alpha   90.00
_cell.angle_beta   90.00
_cell.angle_gamma   90.00
#
_symmetry.space_group_name_H-M   'P 1'
#
loop_
_entity.id
_entity.type
_entity.pdbx_description
1 polymer ?
#
loop_
_entity_poly.entity_id
_entity_poly.type
_entity_poly.pdbx_seq_one_letter_code
_entity_poly.pdbx_strand_id
1 'polypeptide(L)' 'GPEFLIATPGVRPKDSPVESKSEDQSRKATPTEAIRAGADFLVVGRPILAAPDPRVAAQSIVDEIAAAK' A
#
# COMPACT_ATOMS: atom_id res chain seq x y z
N GLY A 1 -0.62 25.55 2.80
CA GLY A 1 -1.83 25.23 2.01
C GLY A 1 -2.90 24.70 2.96
N PRO A 2 -4.19 24.73 2.61
CA PRO A 2 -5.27 24.60 3.60
C PRO A 2 -5.50 23.18 4.16
N GLU A 3 -4.83 22.14 3.68
CA GLU A 3 -4.96 20.77 4.19
C GLU A 3 -3.56 20.14 4.26
N PHE A 4 -3.18 19.55 5.40
CA PHE A 4 -1.91 18.85 5.55
C PHE A 4 -2.07 17.43 5.03
N LEU A 5 -1.50 17.15 3.85
CA LEU A 5 -1.62 15.84 3.20
C LEU A 5 -0.53 14.89 3.71
N ILE A 6 -0.94 13.70 4.16
CA ILE A 6 -0.06 12.64 4.65
C ILE A 6 0.11 11.59 3.55
N ALA A 7 1.29 11.60 2.91
CA ALA A 7 1.68 10.57 1.95
C ALA A 7 2.50 9.46 2.64
N THR A 8 2.03 8.21 2.52
CA THR A 8 2.66 7.05 3.16
C THR A 8 3.30 6.14 2.10
N PRO A 9 4.64 6.19 1.92
CA PRO A 9 5.37 5.27 1.04
C PRO A 9 5.61 3.92 1.71
N GLY A 10 5.85 2.89 0.89
CA GLY A 10 6.24 1.56 1.38
C GLY A 10 5.08 0.66 1.80
N VAL A 11 3.85 1.00 1.37
CA VAL A 11 2.65 0.22 1.66
C VAL A 11 2.67 -1.12 0.93
N ARG A 12 2.36 -2.21 1.63
CA ARG A 12 2.32 -3.57 1.07
C ARG A 12 1.02 -4.28 1.46
N PRO A 13 0.22 -4.75 0.49
CA PRO A 13 -0.95 -5.57 0.79
C PRO A 13 -0.53 -6.92 1.40
N LYS A 14 -1.36 -7.46 2.30
CA LYS A 14 -1.08 -8.69 3.06
C LYS A 14 -0.85 -9.91 2.16
N ASP A 15 -1.53 -9.96 1.01
CA ASP A 15 -1.54 -11.11 0.12
C ASP A 15 -0.52 -11.03 -1.02
N SER A 16 0.44 -10.09 -0.97
CA SER A 16 1.47 -9.98 -2.00
C SER A 16 2.40 -11.22 -1.96
N PRO A 17 2.37 -12.12 -2.96
CA PRO A 17 3.17 -13.36 -2.99
C PRO A 17 4.68 -13.07 -3.08
N VAL A 18 5.02 -11.81 -3.32
CA VAL A 18 6.36 -11.31 -3.37
C VAL A 18 6.83 -10.97 -1.95
N GLU A 19 7.37 -11.98 -1.25
CA GLU A 19 8.43 -11.77 -0.26
C GLU A 19 9.68 -11.24 -1.00
N SER A 20 9.59 -10.04 -1.57
CA SER A 20 10.77 -9.33 -2.02
C SER A 20 11.53 -8.93 -0.78
N LYS A 21 12.52 -9.77 -0.46
CA LYS A 21 13.74 -9.51 0.31
C LYS A 21 13.69 -8.21 1.10
N SER A 22 13.49 -8.39 2.39
CA SER A 22 13.55 -7.38 3.44
C SER A 22 14.91 -6.68 3.52
N GLU A 23 15.26 -5.79 2.59
CA GLU A 23 16.56 -5.09 2.67
C GLU A 23 16.53 -3.56 2.48
N ASP A 24 15.38 -2.89 2.43
CA ASP A 24 15.41 -1.41 2.47
C ASP A 24 14.16 -0.68 2.99
N GLN A 25 13.22 -1.38 3.66
CA GLN A 25 12.06 -0.71 4.26
C GLN A 25 11.72 -1.36 5.60
N SER A 26 12.28 -0.80 6.68
CA SER A 26 12.09 -1.27 8.06
C SER A 26 10.67 -1.04 8.62
N ARG A 27 9.75 -0.40 7.88
CA ARG A 27 8.37 -0.16 8.29
C ARG A 27 7.42 -0.57 7.15
N LYS A 28 6.94 -1.80 7.18
CA LYS A 28 5.90 -2.29 6.27
C LYS A 28 4.55 -1.98 6.91
N ALA A 29 3.75 -1.11 6.31
CA ALA A 29 2.35 -0.89 6.70
C ALA A 29 1.45 -1.45 5.61
N THR A 30 0.34 -2.07 6.01
CA THR A 30 -0.74 -2.46 5.10
C THR A 30 -1.52 -1.24 4.64
N PRO A 31 -2.20 -1.28 3.48
CA PRO A 31 -3.12 -0.23 3.07
C PRO A 31 -4.11 0.12 4.18
N THR A 32 -4.68 -0.90 4.83
CA THR A 32 -5.61 -0.72 5.95
C THR A 32 -4.99 0.08 7.11
N GLU A 33 -3.77 -0.28 7.55
CA GLU A 33 -3.09 0.40 8.66
C GLU A 33 -2.75 1.85 8.30
N ALA A 34 -2.31 2.10 7.07
CA ALA A 34 -1.97 3.44 6.61
C ALA A 34 -3.21 4.36 6.59
N ILE A 35 -4.34 3.86 6.09
CA ILE A 35 -5.61 4.62 6.10
C ILE A 35 -6.07 4.89 7.54
N ARG A 36 -6.02 3.88 8.43
CA ARG A 36 -6.38 4.07 9.85
C ARG A 36 -5.44 5.03 10.59
N ALA A 37 -4.19 5.15 10.15
CA ALA A 37 -3.24 6.12 10.68
C ALA A 37 -3.45 7.55 10.14
N GLY A 38 -4.42 7.76 9.25
CA GLY A 38 -4.74 9.07 8.69
C GLY A 38 -4.01 9.41 7.39
N ALA A 39 -3.51 8.43 6.63
CA ALA A 39 -2.89 8.68 5.34
C ALA A 39 -3.92 9.16 4.30
N ASP A 40 -3.62 10.26 3.60
CA ASP A 40 -4.39 10.75 2.47
C ASP A 40 -4.00 10.07 1.16
N PHE A 41 -2.71 9.74 1.03
CA PHE A 41 -2.15 9.11 -0.16
C PHE A 41 -1.28 7.91 0.20
N LEU A 42 -1.44 6.82 -0.53
CA LEU A 42 -0.61 5.62 -0.42
C LEU A 42 0.26 5.48 -1.66
N VAL A 43 1.55 5.26 -1.48
CA VAL A 43 2.48 5.02 -2.59
C VAL A 43 2.85 3.54 -2.62
N VAL A 44 2.27 2.82 -3.57
CA VAL A 44 2.52 1.38 -3.81
C VAL A 44 3.23 1.20 -5.16
N GLY A 45 4.43 0.64 -5.13
CA GLY A 45 5.25 0.38 -6.32
C GLY A 45 5.45 -1.11 -6.59
N ARG A 46 6.48 -1.69 -5.95
CA ARG A 46 6.90 -3.08 -6.15
C ARG A 46 5.77 -4.14 -6.05
N PRO A 47 4.82 -4.06 -5.10
CA PRO A 47 3.74 -5.03 -5.03
C PRO A 47 2.85 -5.07 -6.29
N ILE A 48 2.67 -3.94 -6.97
CA ILE A 48 1.90 -3.86 -8.21
C ILE A 48 2.79 -4.25 -9.40
N LEU A 49 4.01 -3.73 -9.47
CA LEU A 49 4.92 -3.95 -10.60
C LEU A 49 5.42 -5.40 -10.70
N ALA A 50 5.53 -6.11 -9.58
CA ALA A 50 6.00 -7.50 -9.53
C ALA A 50 4.86 -8.54 -9.50
N ALA A 51 3.60 -8.08 -9.51
CA ALA A 51 2.47 -9.00 -9.54
C ALA A 51 2.31 -9.66 -10.92
N PRO A 52 1.85 -10.93 -10.97
CA PRO A 52 1.52 -11.59 -12.24
C PRO A 52 0.46 -10.84 -13.06
N ASP A 53 -0.49 -10.19 -12.38
CA ASP A 53 -1.46 -9.27 -12.96
C ASP A 53 -1.47 -7.96 -12.16
N PRO A 54 -0.80 -6.90 -12.68
CA PRO A 54 -0.74 -5.60 -12.02
C PRO A 54 -2.11 -4.95 -11.83
N ARG A 55 -3.08 -5.20 -12.73
CA ARG A 55 -4.43 -4.66 -12.61
C ARG A 55 -5.14 -5.29 -11.42
N VAL A 56 -5.08 -6.62 -11.30
CA VAL A 56 -5.69 -7.34 -10.17
C VAL A 56 -5.04 -6.90 -8.86
N ALA A 57 -3.71 -6.78 -8.82
CA ALA A 57 -3.01 -6.33 -7.62
C ALA A 57 -3.41 -4.90 -7.21
N ALA A 58 -3.50 -3.98 -8.16
CA ALA A 58 -3.98 -2.62 -7.90
C ALA A 58 -5.43 -2.61 -7.42
N GLN A 59 -6.30 -3.43 -8.02
CA GLN A 59 -7.70 -3.53 -7.64
C GLN A 59 -7.85 -4.05 -6.21
N SER A 60 -7.13 -5.10 -5.83
CA SER A 60 -7.16 -5.62 -4.45
C SER A 60 -6.72 -4.59 -3.42
N ILE A 61 -5.74 -3.73 -3.75
CA ILE A 61 -5.33 -2.62 -2.87
C ILE A 61 -6.46 -1.59 -2.73
N VAL A 62 -7.13 -1.23 -3.83
CA VAL A 62 -8.28 -0.32 -3.80
C VAL A 62 -9.42 -0.90 -2.96
N ASP A 63 -9.70 -2.19 -3.12
CA ASP A 63 -10.74 -2.89 -2.35
C ASP A 63 -10.38 -2.91 -0.85
N GLU A 64 -9.10 -3.11 -0.50
CA GLU A 64 -8.61 -3.05 0.87
C GLU A 64 -8.76 -1.63 1.47
N ILE A 65 -8.44 -0.58 0.70
CA ILE A 65 -8.64 0.82 1.11
C ILE A 65 -10.12 1.11 1.33
N ALA A 66 -11.00 0.63 0.43
CA ALA A 66 -12.44 0.83 0.52
C ALA A 66 -13.03 0.13 1.75
N ALA A 67 -12.52 -1.06 2.10
CA ALA A 67 -12.93 -1.79 3.30
C ALA A 67 -12.36 -1.21 4.62
N ALA A 68 -11.35 -0.34 4.55
CA ALA A 68 -10.74 0.29 5.71
C ALA A 68 -11.44 1.57 6.20
N LYS A 69 -12.28 2.18 5.36
CA LYS A 69 -13.21 3.27 5.72
C LYS A 69 -14.49 2.74 6.31
#